data_AF-A0A846PL42-F1
#
_entry.id   AF-A0A846PL42-F1
#
_cell.length_a   1.000
_cell.length_b   1.000
_cell.length_c   1.000
_cell.angle_alpha   90.00
_cell.angle_beta   90.00
_cell.angle_gamma   90.00
#
_symmetry.space_group_name_H-M   'P 1'
#
loop_
_entity.id
_entity.type
_entity.pdbx_description
1 polymer ?
#
loop_
_entity_poly.entity_id
_entity_poly.type
_entity_poly.pdbx_seq_one_letter_code
_entity_poly.pdbx_strand_id
1 'polypeptide(L)' 'MADIRTIIFWLIGTVCLFFGALIAGAVEPTIGSTTTSIMMAYALSFILILLGGMFWISTAILQAEEEE' A
#
# COMPACT_ATOMS: atom_id res chain seq x y z
N MET A 1 -19.30 0.10 16.89
CA MET A 1 -17.93 0.54 17.26
C MET A 1 -17.01 -0.25 16.36
N ALA A 2 -16.18 0.40 15.53
CA ALA A 2 -15.34 -0.33 14.58
C ALA A 2 -14.47 -1.34 15.33
N ASP A 3 -14.51 -2.60 14.89
CA ASP A 3 -13.71 -3.66 15.49
C ASP A 3 -12.21 -3.37 15.33
N ILE A 4 -11.43 -3.81 16.32
CA ILE A 4 -9.97 -3.65 16.34
C ILE A 4 -9.33 -4.22 15.07
N ARG A 5 -9.88 -5.29 14.50
CA ARG A 5 -9.41 -5.91 13.25
C ARG A 5 -9.56 -4.95 12.08
N THR A 6 -10.73 -4.33 11.93
CA THR A 6 -11.02 -3.35 10.88
C THR A 6 -10.04 -2.17 10.96
N ILE A 7 -9.79 -1.67 12.17
CA ILE A 7 -8.81 -0.58 12.39
C ILE A 7 -7.39 -1.01 12.01
N ILE A 8 -6.96 -2.22 12.42
CA ILE A 8 -5.61 -2.73 12.11
C ILE A 8 -5.43 -2.89 10.60
N PHE A 9 -6.37 -3.53 9.90
CA PHE A 9 -6.30 -3.72 8.45
C PHE A 9 -6.29 -2.38 7.70
N TRP A 10 -7.07 -1.41 8.17
CA TRP A 10 -7.12 -0.08 7.57
C TRP A 10 -5.80 0.68 7.73
N LEU A 11 -5.19 0.56 8.91
CA LEU A 11 -3.90 1.19 9.22
C LEU A 11 -2.77 0.55 8.41
N ILE A 12 -2.74 -0.79 8.31
CA ILE A 12 -1.77 -1.50 7.47
C ILE A 12 -1.91 -1.07 6.01
N GLY A 13 -3.13 -1.01 5.48
CA GLY A 13 -3.38 -0.56 4.11
C GLY A 13 -2.85 0.87 3.86
N THR A 14 -3.06 1.77 4.81
CA THR A 14 -2.56 3.15 4.76
C THR A 14 -1.04 3.21 4.75
N VAL A 15 -0.38 2.40 5.59
CA VAL A 15 1.09 2.33 5.66
C VAL A 15 1.66 1.79 4.34
N CYS A 16 1.06 0.75 3.76
CA CYS A 16 1.46 0.22 2.46
C CYS A 16 1.31 1.26 1.34
N LEU A 17 0.19 2.01 1.31
CA LEU A 17 0.01 3.09 0.34
C LEU A 17 0.99 4.23 0.53
N PHE A 18 1.26 4.62 1.78
CA PHE A 18 2.21 5.68 2.09
C PHE A 18 3.62 5.36 1.57
N PHE A 19 4.15 4.17 1.89
CA PHE A 19 5.46 3.77 1.40
C PHE A 19 5.49 3.54 -0.11
N GLY A 20 4.43 2.96 -0.68
CA GLY A 20 4.31 2.81 -2.13
C GLY A 20 4.37 4.17 -2.85
N ALA A 21 3.58 5.15 -2.40
CA ALA A 21 3.57 6.49 -2.97
C ALA A 21 4.90 7.23 -2.76
N LEU A 22 5.51 7.09 -1.57
CA LEU A 22 6.80 7.70 -1.25
C LEU A 22 7.91 7.17 -2.16
N ILE A 23 7.98 5.85 -2.37
CA ILE A 23 8.96 5.24 -3.27
C ILE A 23 8.70 5.71 -4.70
N ALA A 24 7.47 5.63 -5.20
CA ALA A 24 7.14 6.03 -6.56
C ALA A 24 7.46 7.52 -6.84
N GLY A 25 7.26 8.40 -5.84
CA GLY A 25 7.52 9.83 -5.96
C GLY A 25 8.97 10.26 -5.74
N ALA A 26 9.76 9.46 -5.01
CA ALA A 26 11.16 9.78 -4.68
C ALA A 26 12.18 9.06 -5.56
N VAL A 27 11.76 8.10 -6.39
CA VAL A 27 12.65 7.42 -7.34
C VAL A 27 13.02 8.38 -8.46
N GLU A 28 14.25 8.89 -8.40
CA GLU A 28 14.86 9.70 -9.44
C GLU A 28 16.09 8.98 -10.03
N PRO A 29 16.25 8.97 -11.37
CA PRO A 29 17.45 8.44 -12.00
C PRO A 29 18.65 9.34 -11.70
N THR A 30 19.45 8.94 -10.72
CA THR A 30 20.67 9.65 -10.30
C THR A 30 21.94 8.95 -10.80
N ILE A 31 23.07 9.67 -10.80
CA ILE A 31 24.37 9.13 -11.18
C ILE A 31 24.74 7.99 -10.22
N GLY A 32 24.70 6.75 -10.70
CA GLY A 32 24.94 5.54 -9.92
C GLY A 32 23.75 4.56 -9.87
N SER A 33 22.56 4.99 -10.32
CA SER A 33 21.41 4.07 -10.43
C SER A 33 21.40 3.37 -11.80
N THR A 34 21.16 2.06 -11.80
CA THR A 34 20.95 1.29 -13.03
C THR A 34 19.48 1.27 -13.42
N THR A 35 19.18 1.20 -14.71
CA THR A 35 17.79 1.08 -15.21
C THR A 35 17.03 -0.08 -14.54
N THR A 36 17.73 -1.18 -14.24
CA THR A 36 17.15 -2.33 -13.53
C THR A 36 16.78 -2.00 -12.09
N SER A 37 17.59 -1.23 -11.36
CA SER A 37 17.29 -0.81 -9.98
C SER A 37 16.08 0.12 -9.90
N ILE A 38 15.98 1.07 -10.83
CA ILE A 38 14.82 1.98 -10.95
C ILE A 38 13.55 1.18 -11.25
N MET A 39 13.61 0.25 -12.22
CA MET A 39 12.47 -0.57 -12.60
C MET A 39 12.00 -1.46 -11.44
N MET A 40 12.92 -2.04 -10.67
CA MET A 40 12.57 -2.80 -9.48
C MET A 40 11.93 -1.93 -8.38
N ALA A 41 12.41 -0.71 -8.18
CA ALA A 41 11.83 0.22 -7.20
C ALA A 41 10.38 0.57 -7.56
N TYR A 42 10.10 0.85 -8.84
CA TYR A 42 8.73 1.06 -9.30
C TYR A 42 7.86 -0.20 -9.17
N ALA A 43 8.38 -1.38 -9.52
CA ALA A 43 7.64 -2.64 -9.34
C ALA A 43 7.27 -2.87 -7.86
N LEU A 44 8.19 -2.58 -6.95
CA LEU A 44 7.94 -2.72 -5.51
C LEU A 44 6.91 -1.69 -5.00
N SER A 45 6.99 -0.44 -5.46
CA SER A 45 5.97 0.56 -5.15
C SER A 45 4.58 0.16 -5.65
N PHE A 46 4.51 -0.44 -6.84
CA PHE A 46 3.25 -0.88 -7.43
C PHE A 46 2.62 -2.01 -6.62
N ILE A 47 3.42 -3.01 -6.21
CA ILE A 47 2.95 -4.10 -5.35
C ILE A 47 2.45 -3.57 -4.00
N LEU A 48 3.17 -2.62 -3.39
CA LEU A 48 2.75 -2.00 -2.13
C LEU A 48 1.41 -1.27 -2.27
N ILE A 49 1.20 -0.55 -3.37
CA ILE A 49 -0.06 0.16 -3.64
C ILE A 49 -1.21 -0.83 -3.83
N LEU A 50 -1.00 -1.91 -4.60
CA LEU A 50 -2.01 -2.95 -4.79
C LEU A 50 -2.38 -3.63 -3.47
N LEU A 51 -1.39 -4.00 -2.65
CA LEU A 51 -1.62 -4.59 -1.34
C LEU A 51 -2.38 -3.63 -0.42
N GLY A 52 -2.01 -2.35 -0.41
CA GLY A 52 -2.72 -1.33 0.37
C GLY A 52 -4.19 -1.19 -0.04
N GLY A 53 -4.46 -1.17 -1.35
CA GLY A 53 -5.82 -1.17 -1.89
C GLY A 53 -6.61 -2.44 -1.52
N MET A 54 -5.98 -3.61 -1.61
CA MET A 54 -6.60 -4.88 -1.20
C MET A 54 -7.00 -4.86 0.28
N PHE A 55 -6.13 -4.39 1.17
CA PHE A 55 -6.44 -4.30 2.59
C PHE A 55 -7.60 -3.34 2.88
N TRP A 56 -7.70 -2.20 2.18
CA TRP A 56 -8.86 -1.31 2.31
C TRP A 56 -10.17 -1.93 1.80
N ILE A 57 -10.13 -2.70 0.71
CA ILE A 57 -11.31 -3.45 0.24
C ILE A 57 -11.73 -4.47 1.30
N SER A 58 -10.77 -5.21 1.88
CA SER A 58 -11.06 -6.16 2.95
C SER A 58 -11.68 -5.48 4.17
N THR A 59 -11.25 -4.27 4.55
CA THR A 59 -11.87 -3.53 5.67
C THR A 59 -13.31 -3.14 5.38
N ALA A 60 -13.63 -2.75 4.15
CA ALA A 60 -14.99 -2.39 3.77
C ALA A 60 -15.93 -3.60 3.81
N ILE A 61 -15.45 -4.77 3.40
CA ILE A 61 -16.20 -6.03 3.47
C ILE A 61 -16.43 -6.43 4.93
N LEU A 62 -15.39 -6.39 5.77
CA LEU A 62 -15.49 -6.76 7.18
C LEU A 62 -16.47 -5.87 7.94
N GLN A 63 -16.45 -4.57 7.64
CA GLN A 63 -17.39 -3.62 8.24
C GLN A 63 -18.84 -3.88 7.76
N ALA A 64 -19.04 -4.25 6.50
CA ALA A 64 -20.36 -4.60 5.98
C ALA A 64 -20.91 -5.88 6.65
N GLU A 65 -20.09 -6.90 6.88
CA GLU A 65 -20.48 -8.11 7.63
C GLU A 65 -20.84 -7.83 9.10
N GLU A 66 -20.26 -6.79 9.72
CA GLU A 66 -20.59 -6.41 11.10
C GLU A 66 -21.91 -5.62 11.23
N GLU A 67 -22.41 -5.06 10.13
CA GLU A 67 -23.65 -4.27 10.09
C GLU A 67 -24.90 -5.12 9.76
N GLU A 68 -24.73 -6.36 9.28
CA GLU A 68 -25.80 -7.37 9.08
C GLU A 68 -26.10 -8.19 10.35
#